data_AF-A0A7J9Q3G0-F1
#
_entry.id   AF-A0A7J9Q3G0-F1
#
_cell.length_a   1.000
_cell.length_b   1.000
_cell.length_c   1.000
_cell.angle_alpha   90.00
_cell.angle_beta   90.00
_cell.angle_gamma   90.00
#
_symmetry.space_group_name_H-M   'P 1'
#
loop_
_entity.id
_entity.type
_entity.pdbx_description
1 polymer ?
#
loop_
_entity_poly.entity_id
_entity_poly.type
_entity_poly.pdbx_seq_one_letter_code
_entity_poly.pdbx_strand_id
1 'polypeptide(L)'
;MLRRPSGKHPIQKSLDLLRRVVLASTNEGDLILDPFTGSSTTGLAACMYGRRFIGIDTEPKYLDLSVKRFADLAQNLKNRKDHKALEGWE
;
A
#
# COMPACT_ATOMS: atom_id res chain seq x y z
N MET A 1 4.72 20.01 24.18
CA MET A 1 4.27 18.63 24.45
C MET A 1 3.11 18.33 23.49
N LEU A 2 3.38 17.70 22.33
CA LEU A 2 2.36 17.44 21.32
C LEU A 2 1.51 16.22 21.72
N ARG A 3 0.20 16.43 21.87
CA ARG A 3 -0.80 15.38 22.12
C ARG A 3 -0.79 14.37 20.97
N ARG A 4 -0.59 13.09 21.30
CA ARG A 4 -0.68 11.96 20.34
C ARG A 4 -2.14 11.54 20.21
N PRO A 5 -2.71 11.41 18.99
CA PRO A 5 -4.02 10.81 18.83
C PRO A 5 -3.91 9.32 19.19
N SER A 6 -4.77 8.85 20.08
CA SER A 6 -4.92 7.44 20.45
C SER A 6 -5.29 6.63 19.21
N GLY A 7 -4.45 5.65 18.84
CA GLY A 7 -4.83 4.57 17.93
C GLY A 7 -4.06 4.45 16.60
N LYS A 8 -3.18 5.40 16.23
CA LYS A 8 -2.30 5.25 15.05
C LYS A 8 -0.84 5.19 15.47
N HIS A 9 -0.08 4.27 14.86
CA HIS A 9 1.35 4.13 15.12
C HIS A 9 2.05 5.48 14.87
N PRO A 10 2.92 5.96 15.76
CA PRO A 10 3.44 7.33 15.73
C PRO A 10 4.24 7.73 14.47
N ILE A 11 4.57 6.77 13.59
CA ILE A 11 5.41 6.98 12.40
C ILE A 11 4.86 6.16 11.22
N GLN A 12 3.64 6.43 10.79
CA GLN A 12 3.16 5.89 9.52
C GLN A 12 3.58 6.85 8.39
N LYS A 13 4.51 6.40 7.53
CA LYS A 13 4.90 7.17 6.34
C LYS A 13 3.66 7.48 5.50
N SER A 14 3.54 8.72 5.00
CA SER A 14 2.43 9.10 4.13
C SER A 14 2.47 8.29 2.82
N LEU A 15 1.29 7.82 2.39
CA LEU A 15 1.14 7.07 1.15
C LEU A 15 1.56 7.91 -0.07
N ASP A 16 1.25 9.21 -0.07
CA ASP A 16 1.59 10.11 -1.17
C ASP A 16 3.10 10.28 -1.36
N LEU A 17 3.85 10.28 -0.26
CA LEU A 17 5.30 10.35 -0.31
C LEU A 17 5.86 9.09 -0.96
N LEU A 18 5.44 7.92 -0.51
CA LEU A 18 5.93 6.65 -1.06
C LEU A 18 5.49 6.43 -2.49
N ARG A 19 4.29 6.89 -2.88
CA ARG A 19 3.86 6.92 -4.28
C ARG A 19 4.86 7.66 -5.15
N ARG A 20 5.31 8.86 -4.75
CA ARG A 20 6.28 9.64 -5.54
C ARG A 20 7.59 8.88 -5.72
N VAL A 21 8.09 8.24 -4.66
CA VAL A 21 9.31 7.42 -4.71
C VAL A 21 9.14 6.23 -5.64
N VAL A 22 8.05 5.46 -5.48
CA VAL A 22 7.77 4.29 -6.34
C VAL A 22 7.74 4.68 -7.81
N LEU A 23 6.99 5.74 -8.17
CA LEU A 23 6.84 6.16 -9.56
C LEU A 23 8.12 6.75 -10.14
N ALA A 24 8.95 7.41 -9.33
CA ALA A 24 10.21 7.98 -9.79
C ALA A 24 11.33 6.94 -9.94
N SER A 25 11.25 5.81 -9.24
CA SER A 25 12.35 4.84 -9.12
C SER A 25 12.06 3.49 -9.78
N THR A 26 10.87 3.25 -10.31
CA THR A 26 10.47 1.95 -10.89
C THR A 26 9.52 2.09 -12.08
N ASN A 27 9.51 1.09 -12.95
CA ASN A 27 8.53 0.91 -13.99
C ASN A 27 7.39 -0.02 -13.55
N GLU A 28 6.30 -0.05 -14.30
CA GLU A 28 5.24 -1.03 -14.08
C GLU A 28 5.77 -2.46 -14.23
N GLY A 29 5.31 -3.38 -13.38
CA GLY A 29 5.78 -4.77 -13.34
C GLY A 29 7.05 -5.01 -12.51
N ASP A 30 7.83 -3.97 -12.20
CA ASP A 30 9.05 -4.09 -11.37
C ASP A 30 8.73 -4.65 -9.98
N LEU A 31 9.73 -5.30 -9.38
CA LEU A 31 9.65 -5.84 -8.02
C LEU A 31 10.32 -4.90 -7.02
N ILE A 32 9.56 -4.48 -6.01
CA ILE A 32 10.05 -3.63 -4.92
C ILE A 32 10.25 -4.47 -3.65
N LEU A 33 11.43 -4.35 -3.05
CA LEU A 33 11.76 -4.95 -1.75
C LEU A 33 11.82 -3.87 -0.68
N ASP A 34 11.11 -4.08 0.44
CA ASP A 34 11.20 -3.24 1.65
C ASP A 34 11.49 -4.12 2.86
N PRO A 35 12.75 -4.18 3.36
CA PRO A 35 13.12 -5.07 4.45
C PRO A 35 12.67 -4.59 5.85
N PHE A 36 12.03 -3.41 5.94
CA PHE A 36 11.54 -2.83 7.19
C PHE A 36 10.13 -2.26 6.98
N THR A 37 9.26 -3.10 6.43
CA THR A 37 8.03 -2.63 5.79
C THR A 37 6.98 -2.14 6.79
N GLY A 38 7.04 -2.59 8.04
CA GLY A 38 6.02 -2.36 9.03
C GLY A 38 4.65 -2.73 8.48
N SER A 39 3.75 -1.76 8.43
CA SER A 39 2.37 -1.96 7.94
C SER A 39 2.22 -1.91 6.41
N SER A 40 3.33 -2.01 5.67
CA SER A 40 3.37 -2.11 4.20
C SER A 40 2.85 -0.90 3.40
N THR A 41 3.04 0.33 3.88
CA THR A 41 2.64 1.51 3.07
C THR A 41 3.41 1.58 1.74
N THR A 42 4.68 1.15 1.70
CA THR A 42 5.47 1.02 0.46
C THR A 42 4.82 0.03 -0.50
N GLY A 43 4.41 -1.13 0.01
CA GLY A 43 3.78 -2.17 -0.79
C GLY A 43 2.40 -1.80 -1.32
N LEU A 44 1.59 -1.07 -0.55
CA LEU A 44 0.32 -0.55 -1.04
C LEU A 44 0.53 0.44 -2.19
N ALA A 45 1.49 1.36 -2.06
CA ALA A 45 1.85 2.25 -3.16
C ALA A 45 2.34 1.47 -4.38
N ALA A 46 3.20 0.46 -4.20
CA ALA A 46 3.69 -0.39 -5.28
C ALA A 46 2.53 -1.07 -6.04
N CYS A 47 1.66 -1.79 -5.32
CA CYS A 47 0.56 -2.55 -5.93
C CYS A 47 -0.50 -1.65 -6.58
N MET A 48 -0.81 -0.48 -6.00
CA MET A 48 -1.74 0.49 -6.60
C MET A 48 -1.31 0.95 -7.99
N TYR A 49 0.00 0.96 -8.25
CA TYR A 49 0.57 1.38 -9.52
C TYR A 49 1.15 0.20 -10.32
N GLY A 50 0.68 -1.03 -10.08
CA GLY A 50 1.04 -2.17 -10.94
C GLY A 50 2.48 -2.68 -10.75
N ARG A 51 3.12 -2.40 -9.62
CA ARG A 51 4.40 -3.02 -9.23
C ARG A 51 4.14 -4.24 -8.35
N ARG A 52 5.08 -5.17 -8.36
CA ARG A 52 5.14 -6.30 -7.41
C ARG A 52 5.88 -5.87 -6.15
N PHE A 53 5.59 -6.53 -5.04
CA PHE A 53 6.12 -6.12 -3.75
C PHE A 53 6.47 -7.32 -2.85
N ILE A 54 7.62 -7.23 -2.17
CA ILE A 54 8.01 -8.09 -1.05
C ILE A 54 8.34 -7.19 0.13
N GLY A 55 7.62 -7.38 1.24
CA GLY A 55 7.85 -6.66 2.48
C GLY A 55 8.29 -7.64 3.57
N ILE A 56 9.31 -7.25 4.33
CA ILE A 56 9.80 -8.02 5.48
C ILE A 56 9.66 -7.14 6.71
N ASP A 57 9.17 -7.72 7.80
CA ASP A 57 9.22 -7.12 9.12
C ASP A 57 9.33 -8.24 10.16
N THR A 58 9.91 -7.94 11.32
CA THR A 58 10.08 -8.92 12.40
C THR A 58 8.91 -8.92 13.37
N GLU A 59 8.07 -7.88 13.32
CA GLU A 59 6.98 -7.66 14.26
C GLU A 59 5.64 -8.14 13.66
N PRO A 60 5.09 -9.28 14.15
CA PRO A 60 3.91 -9.91 13.55
C PRO A 60 2.68 -9.00 13.51
N LYS A 61 2.49 -8.12 14.51
CA LYS A 61 1.32 -7.23 14.56
C LYS A 61 1.25 -6.28 13.35
N TYR A 62 2.39 -5.91 12.77
CA TYR A 62 2.41 -5.08 11.56
C TYR A 62 2.16 -5.90 10.29
N LEU A 63 2.60 -7.16 10.26
CA LEU A 63 2.31 -8.08 9.17
C LEU A 63 0.81 -8.37 9.11
N ASP A 64 0.17 -8.64 10.25
CA ASP A 64 -1.28 -8.83 10.34
C ASP A 64 -2.06 -7.59 9.83
N LEU A 65 -1.59 -6.39 10.22
CA LEU A 65 -2.18 -5.15 9.72
C LEU A 65 -1.94 -4.99 8.21
N SER A 66 -0.77 -5.37 7.70
CA SER A 66 -0.45 -5.32 6.28
C SER A 66 -1.39 -6.21 5.47
N VAL A 67 -1.63 -7.45 5.91
CA VAL A 67 -2.55 -8.39 5.25
C VAL A 67 -3.95 -7.79 5.13
N LYS A 68 -4.48 -7.21 6.23
CA LYS A 68 -5.79 -6.53 6.21
C LYS A 68 -5.83 -5.40 5.19
N ARG A 69 -4.80 -4.53 5.18
CA ARG A 69 -4.71 -3.41 4.24
C ARG A 69 -4.64 -3.85 2.77
N PHE A 70 -3.96 -4.97 2.49
CA PHE A 70 -3.91 -5.54 1.13
C PHE A 70 -5.25 -6.16 0.72
N ALA A 71 -5.97 -6.82 1.64
CA ALA A 71 -7.31 -7.32 1.37
C ALA A 71 -8.27 -6.17 1.04
N ASP A 72 -8.24 -5.08 1.81
CA ASP A 72 -9.03 -3.87 1.56
C ASP A 72 -8.69 -3.26 0.19
N LEU A 73 -7.39 -3.16 -0.14
CA LEU A 73 -6.94 -2.67 -1.44
C LEU A 73 -7.46 -3.54 -2.59
N ALA A 74 -7.39 -4.87 -2.46
CA ALA A 74 -7.85 -5.80 -3.47
C ALA A 74 -9.36 -5.67 -3.72
N GLN A 75 -10.16 -5.54 -2.65
CA GLN A 75 -11.61 -5.29 -2.77
C GLN A 75 -11.90 -3.96 -3.46
N ASN A 76 -11.20 -2.90 -3.07
CA ASN A 76 -11.36 -1.57 -3.69
C ASN A 76 -11.01 -1.58 -5.19
N LEU A 77 -9.92 -2.26 -5.57
CA LEU A 77 -9.53 -2.40 -6.97
C LEU A 77 -10.53 -3.22 -7.78
N LYS A 78 -11.10 -4.29 -7.19
CA LYS A 78 -12.16 -5.08 -7.81
C LYS A 78 -13.42 -4.25 -8.05
N ASN A 79 -13.92 -3.57 -7.01
CA ASN A 79 -15.11 -2.71 -7.10
C ASN A 79 -14.94 -1.62 -8.17
N ARG A 80 -13.74 -1.04 -8.30
CA ARG A 80 -13.42 -0.04 -9.34
C ARG A 80 -13.46 -0.63 -10.75
N LYS A 81 -13.00 -1.86 -10.93
CA LYS A 81 -13.08 -2.56 -12.23
C LYS A 81 -14.52 -2.91 -12.58
N ASP A 82 -15.28 -3.42 -11.61
CA ASP A 82 -16.69 -3.75 -11.78
C ASP A 82 -17.49 -2.51 -12.17
N HIS A 83 -17.26 -1.38 -11.51
CA HIS A 83 -17.90 -0.10 -11.86
C HIS A 83 -17.53 0.38 -13.28
N LYS A 84 -16.24 0.35 -13.65
CA LYS A 84 -15.80 0.69 -15.01
C LYS A 84 -16.35 -0.26 -16.09
N ALA A 85 -16.65 -1.51 -15.74
CA ALA A 85 -17.28 -2.46 -16.66
C ALA A 85 -18.79 -2.19 -16.82
N LEU A 86 -19.44 -1.67 -15.78
CA LEU A 86 -20.85 -1.25 -15.81
C LEU A 86 -21.05 0.08 -16.56
N GLU A 87 -20.08 1.00 -16.49
CA GLU A 87 -20.05 2.27 -17.22
C GLU A 87 -19.51 2.11 -18.66
N GLY A 88 -19.86 1.00 -19.34
CA GLY A 88 -19.43 0.64 -20.70
C GLY A 88 -19.08 1.84 -21.59
N TRP A 89 -17.86 1.82 -22.12
CA TRP A 89 -17.27 2.88 -22.91
C TRP A 89 -18.16 3.22 -24.12
N GLU A 90 -18.51 4.50 -24.27
CA GLU A 90 -18.70 5.12 -25.60
C GLU A 90 -17.33 5.31 -26.28
#